data_AF-K1QE39-F1
#
_entry.id   AF-K1QE39-F1
#
_cell.length_a   1.000
_cell.length_b   1.000
_cell.length_c   1.000
_cell.angle_alpha   90.00
_cell.angle_beta   90.00
_cell.angle_gamma   90.00
#
_symmetry.space_group_name_H-M   'P 1'
#
loop_
_entity.id
_entity.type
_entity.pdbx_description
1 polymer ?
#
loop_
_entity_poly.entity_id
_entity_poly.type
_entity_poly.pdbx_seq_one_letter_code
_entity_poly.pdbx_strand_id
1 'polypeptide(L)'
;METQVFTSKPTFPVTIDNDAAMDTDVEMVDGEEQTHRLRLQLAATEHKFRRACEQIVLLNYKLSGMQTRYDIAKERNLRTFRYTYRLQLAVIEGAKNVYHDYAVTQAERMRSLQMEIFGGIPDHSDGEDRDIEEVDQV
;
A
#
# COMPACT_ATOMS: atom_id res chain seq x y z
N MET A 1 53.46 -24.97 -49.61
CA MET A 1 52.43 -24.15 -50.27
C MET A 1 51.91 -24.94 -51.46
N GLU A 2 50.68 -25.44 -51.57
CA GLU A 2 49.56 -25.68 -50.64
C GLU A 2 48.89 -26.96 -51.18
N THR A 3 48.59 -27.88 -50.28
CA THR A 3 48.02 -29.20 -50.54
C THR A 3 46.52 -29.10 -50.82
N GLN A 4 46.05 -29.74 -51.89
CA GLN A 4 44.63 -29.93 -52.16
C GLN A 4 43.99 -30.78 -51.06
N VAL A 5 42.93 -30.28 -50.43
CA VAL A 5 42.10 -31.07 -49.53
C VAL A 5 40.68 -31.09 -50.08
N PHE A 6 40.31 -32.25 -50.61
CA PHE A 6 38.95 -32.66 -50.92
C PHE A 6 38.23 -32.94 -49.59
N THR A 7 37.19 -32.18 -49.25
CA THR A 7 36.20 -32.61 -48.27
C THR A 7 34.80 -32.47 -48.86
N SER A 8 34.12 -33.61 -48.92
CA SER A 8 32.76 -33.79 -49.40
C SER A 8 31.76 -33.11 -48.46
N LYS A 9 30.79 -32.38 -49.03
CA LYS A 9 29.59 -31.97 -48.31
C LYS A 9 28.63 -33.17 -48.22
N PRO A 10 28.15 -33.57 -47.04
CA PRO A 10 27.05 -34.52 -46.96
C PRO A 10 25.73 -33.80 -47.29
N THR A 11 25.12 -34.19 -48.41
CA THR A 11 23.73 -33.88 -48.73
C THR A 11 22.83 -34.78 -47.88
N PHE A 12 22.10 -34.20 -46.93
CA PHE A 12 21.05 -34.91 -46.20
C PHE A 12 19.71 -34.78 -46.93
N PRO A 13 18.85 -35.82 -46.88
CA PRO A 13 17.61 -35.87 -47.63
C PRO A 13 16.55 -34.93 -47.05
N VAL A 14 15.85 -34.27 -47.96
CA VAL A 14 14.62 -33.53 -47.71
C VAL A 14 13.51 -34.53 -47.40
N THR A 15 12.94 -34.44 -46.20
CA THR A 15 11.59 -34.94 -45.90
C THR A 15 10.69 -33.73 -45.69
N ILE A 16 9.78 -33.54 -46.63
CA ILE A 16 8.66 -32.60 -46.57
C ILE A 16 7.55 -33.23 -45.72
N ASP A 17 6.83 -32.36 -45.02
CA ASP A 17 5.56 -32.53 -44.28
C ASP A 17 5.61 -33.03 -42.83
N ASN A 18 5.62 -32.08 -41.89
CA ASN A 18 4.51 -31.98 -40.92
C ASN A 18 4.40 -30.54 -40.37
N ASP A 19 3.70 -29.69 -41.10
CA ASP A 19 3.05 -28.49 -40.54
C ASP A 19 1.99 -28.95 -39.54
N ALA A 20 2.30 -28.93 -38.24
CA ALA A 20 1.33 -28.81 -37.13
C ALA A 20 2.01 -29.08 -35.78
N ALA A 21 2.61 -28.05 -35.19
CA ALA A 21 2.53 -27.82 -33.75
C ALA A 21 2.88 -26.35 -33.53
N MET A 22 1.81 -25.58 -33.45
CA MET A 22 1.79 -24.17 -33.13
C MET A 22 2.49 -23.96 -31.79
N ASP A 23 3.54 -23.16 -31.85
CA ASP A 23 4.18 -22.48 -30.75
C ASP A 23 3.14 -21.61 -30.03
N THR A 24 2.50 -22.12 -28.98
CA THR A 24 1.64 -21.35 -28.07
C THR A 24 1.63 -21.99 -26.69
N ASP A 25 2.73 -21.85 -25.94
CA ASP A 25 2.74 -22.04 -24.48
C ASP A 25 3.59 -20.97 -23.75
N VAL A 26 3.99 -19.88 -24.44
CA VAL A 26 4.87 -18.85 -23.86
C VAL A 26 4.11 -17.62 -23.31
N GLU A 27 2.83 -17.42 -23.63
CA GLU A 27 2.11 -16.19 -23.21
C GLU A 27 1.34 -16.29 -21.87
N MET A 28 1.33 -17.44 -21.19
CA MET A 28 0.52 -17.62 -19.96
C MET A 28 1.29 -17.38 -18.65
N VAL A 29 2.62 -17.25 -18.66
CA VAL A 29 3.45 -17.12 -17.45
C VAL A 29 3.54 -15.66 -16.96
N ASP A 30 3.53 -14.69 -17.87
CA ASP A 30 3.73 -13.27 -17.53
C ASP A 30 2.51 -12.66 -16.77
N GLY A 31 1.30 -13.16 -17.03
CA GLY A 31 0.09 -12.69 -16.36
C GLY A 31 0.02 -13.10 -14.87
N GLU A 32 0.48 -14.30 -14.54
CA GLU A 32 0.49 -14.81 -13.15
C GLU A 32 1.57 -14.11 -12.31
N GLU A 33 2.75 -13.88 -12.89
CA GLU A 33 3.82 -13.16 -12.18
C GLU A 33 3.43 -11.71 -11.90
N GLN A 34 2.83 -11.03 -12.88
CA GLN A 34 2.41 -9.64 -12.74
C GLN A 34 1.30 -9.48 -11.70
N THR A 35 0.29 -10.37 -11.70
CA THR A 35 -0.79 -10.34 -10.70
C THR A 35 -0.28 -10.64 -9.29
N HIS A 36 0.66 -11.58 -9.13
CA HIS A 36 1.32 -11.84 -7.85
C HIS A 36 2.07 -10.60 -7.33
N ARG A 37 2.81 -9.91 -8.20
CA ARG A 37 3.50 -8.66 -7.85
C ARG A 37 2.54 -7.56 -7.40
N LEU A 38 1.41 -7.39 -8.08
CA LEU A 38 0.39 -6.42 -7.70
C LEU A 38 -0.25 -6.75 -6.34
N ARG A 39 -0.52 -8.02 -6.05
CA ARG A 39 -1.02 -8.47 -4.73
C ARG A 39 -0.04 -8.16 -3.60
N LEU A 40 1.27 -8.38 -3.83
CA LEU A 40 2.30 -8.00 -2.85
C LEU A 40 2.33 -6.49 -2.61
N GLN A 41 2.18 -5.69 -3.67
CA GLN A 41 2.09 -4.24 -3.54
C GLN A 41 0.83 -3.79 -2.79
N LEU A 42 -0.32 -4.44 -3.03
CA LEU A 42 -1.56 -4.18 -2.31
C LEU A 42 -1.38 -4.44 -0.81
N ALA A 43 -0.87 -5.62 -0.44
CA ALA A 43 -0.61 -5.96 0.96
C ALA A 43 0.36 -4.99 1.66
N ALA A 44 1.42 -4.56 0.95
CA ALA A 44 2.34 -3.56 1.47
C ALA A 44 1.68 -2.18 1.65
N THR A 45 0.77 -1.80 0.76
CA THR A 45 0.04 -0.52 0.82
C THR A 45 -1.00 -0.54 1.94
N GLU A 46 -1.73 -1.63 2.09
CA GLU A 46 -2.65 -1.87 3.21
C GLU A 46 -1.94 -1.78 4.57
N HIS A 47 -0.75 -2.39 4.67
CA HIS A 47 0.04 -2.29 5.88
C HIS A 47 0.42 -0.84 6.20
N LYS A 48 0.84 -0.05 5.19
CA LYS A 48 1.15 1.38 5.37
C LYS A 48 -0.07 2.20 5.77
N PHE A 49 -1.23 1.95 5.14
CA PHE A 49 -2.48 2.60 5.48
C PHE A 49 -2.87 2.33 6.94
N ARG A 50 -2.87 1.06 7.35
CA ARG A 50 -3.17 0.66 8.73
C ARG A 50 -2.24 1.35 9.74
N ARG A 51 -0.92 1.35 9.46
CA ARG A 51 0.06 2.05 10.31
C ARG A 51 -0.23 3.55 10.40
N ALA A 52 -0.63 4.20 9.31
CA ALA A 52 -1.00 5.61 9.32
C ALA A 52 -2.22 5.86 10.22
N CYS A 53 -3.27 5.05 10.10
CA CYS A 53 -4.46 5.12 10.97
C CYS A 53 -4.09 4.95 12.46
N GLU A 54 -3.24 3.98 12.78
CA GLU A 54 -2.75 3.79 14.15
C GLU A 54 -1.98 5.02 14.67
N GLN A 55 -1.15 5.66 13.83
CA GLN A 55 -0.47 6.89 14.21
C GLN A 55 -1.46 8.04 14.46
N ILE A 56 -2.52 8.17 13.66
CA ILE A 56 -3.58 9.17 13.87
C ILE A 56 -4.24 8.97 15.24
N VAL A 57 -4.61 7.73 15.58
CA VAL A 57 -5.21 7.40 16.89
C VAL A 57 -4.25 7.74 18.04
N LEU A 58 -2.97 7.35 17.93
CA LEU A 58 -1.95 7.67 18.93
C LEU A 58 -1.77 9.19 19.10
N LEU A 59 -1.74 9.94 18.00
CA LEU A 59 -1.60 11.39 18.01
C LEU A 59 -2.83 12.08 18.60
N ASN A 60 -4.04 11.57 18.37
CA ASN A 60 -5.24 12.06 19.02
C ASN A 60 -5.17 11.89 20.54
N TYR A 61 -4.74 10.72 21.03
CA TYR A 61 -4.54 10.52 22.47
C TYR A 61 -3.51 11.50 23.05
N LYS A 62 -2.39 11.71 22.35
CA LYS A 62 -1.36 12.68 22.76
C LYS A 62 -1.88 14.12 22.74
N LEU A 63 -2.70 14.48 21.76
CA LEU A 63 -3.31 15.80 21.62
C LEU A 63 -4.22 16.07 22.82
N SER A 64 -5.14 15.15 23.14
CA SER A 64 -6.03 15.26 24.29
C SER A 64 -5.26 15.39 25.61
N GLY A 65 -4.25 14.54 25.85
CA GLY A 65 -3.43 14.62 27.06
C GLY A 65 -2.58 15.90 27.13
N MET A 66 -2.19 16.49 26.00
CA MET A 66 -1.51 17.78 25.98
C MET A 66 -2.49 18.93 26.23
N GLN A 67 -3.72 18.83 25.70
CA GLN A 67 -4.78 19.82 25.91
C GLN A 67 -5.12 19.93 27.40
N THR A 68 -5.31 18.79 28.08
CA THR A 68 -5.53 18.78 29.54
C THR A 68 -4.41 19.48 30.31
N ARG A 69 -3.14 19.25 29.94
CA ARG A 69 -1.99 19.93 30.59
C ARG A 69 -1.97 21.43 30.31
N TYR A 70 -2.33 21.83 29.10
CA TYR A 70 -2.48 23.23 28.75
C TYR A 70 -3.58 23.89 29.58
N ASP A 71 -4.74 23.25 29.73
CA ASP A 71 -5.88 23.78 30.48
C ASP A 71 -5.55 23.96 31.96
N ILE A 72 -4.87 22.98 32.57
CA ILE A 72 -4.37 23.09 33.96
C ILE A 72 -3.37 24.25 34.09
N ALA A 73 -2.44 24.41 33.14
CA ALA A 73 -1.49 25.52 33.17
C ALA A 73 -2.17 26.88 32.98
N LYS A 74 -3.26 26.93 32.20
CA LYS A 74 -4.06 28.12 32.00
C LYS A 74 -4.82 28.51 33.27
N GLU A 75 -5.48 27.54 33.90
CA GLU A 75 -6.20 27.72 35.17
C GLU A 75 -5.27 28.21 36.28
N ARG A 76 -4.07 27.61 36.39
CA ARG A 76 -3.05 27.98 37.39
C ARG A 76 -2.20 29.20 37.01
N ASN A 77 -2.55 29.89 35.91
CA ASN A 77 -1.84 31.06 35.38
C ASN A 77 -0.32 30.86 35.14
N LEU A 78 0.10 29.64 34.81
CA LEU A 78 1.48 29.25 34.60
C LEU A 78 1.97 29.68 33.21
N ARG A 79 2.41 30.93 33.08
CA ARG A 79 2.66 31.60 31.79
C ARG A 79 3.71 30.92 30.90
N THR A 80 4.83 30.47 31.47
CA THR A 80 5.89 29.77 30.71
C THR A 80 5.38 28.45 30.14
N PHE A 81 4.66 27.66 30.94
CA PHE A 81 4.13 26.36 30.52
C PHE A 81 3.04 26.49 29.44
N ARG A 82 2.17 27.51 29.52
CA ARG A 82 1.16 27.77 28.49
C ARG A 82 1.76 27.91 27.09
N TYR A 83 2.86 28.66 26.95
CA TYR A 83 3.49 28.86 25.65
C TYR A 83 4.07 27.55 25.11
N THR A 84 4.81 26.82 25.96
CA THR A 84 5.38 25.53 25.60
C THR A 84 4.30 24.53 25.17
N TYR A 85 3.22 24.40 25.94
CA TYR A 85 2.13 23.50 25.61
C TYR A 85 1.39 23.91 24.34
N ARG A 86 1.19 25.20 24.10
CA ARG A 86 0.60 25.69 22.83
C ARG A 86 1.46 25.31 21.62
N LEU A 87 2.78 25.43 21.74
CA LEU A 87 3.70 25.02 20.67
C LEU A 87 3.64 23.51 20.44
N GLN A 88 3.61 22.71 21.52
CA GLN A 88 3.49 21.25 21.43
C GLN A 88 2.16 20.81 20.83
N LEU A 89 1.04 21.44 21.20
CA LEU A 89 -0.27 21.20 20.60
C LEU A 89 -0.24 21.43 19.09
N ALA A 90 0.31 22.56 18.64
CA ALA A 90 0.42 22.88 17.21
C ALA A 90 1.26 21.84 16.44
N VAL A 91 2.37 21.36 17.03
CA VAL A 91 3.20 20.32 16.42
C VAL A 91 2.47 18.98 16.33
N ILE A 92 1.75 18.56 17.37
CA ILE A 92 0.99 17.31 17.38
C ILE A 92 -0.16 17.38 16.35
N GLU A 93 -0.87 18.50 16.30
CA GLU A 93 -1.93 18.75 15.31
C GLU A 93 -1.38 18.69 13.88
N GLY A 94 -0.26 19.37 13.61
CA GLY A 94 0.39 19.33 12.31
C GLY A 94 0.82 17.91 11.90
N ALA A 95 1.43 17.16 12.82
CA ALA A 95 1.81 15.77 12.56
C ALA A 95 0.60 14.87 12.26
N LYS A 96 -0.50 15.04 13.01
CA LYS A 96 -1.75 14.30 12.78
C LYS A 96 -2.29 14.58 11.37
N ASN A 97 -2.31 15.83 10.94
CA ASN A 97 -2.79 16.22 9.62
C ASN A 97 -1.96 15.58 8.51
N VAL A 98 -0.63 15.55 8.65
CA VAL A 98 0.25 14.88 7.67
C VAL A 98 -0.06 13.38 7.56
N TYR A 99 -0.29 12.70 8.69
CA TYR A 99 -0.68 11.28 8.64
C TYR A 99 -2.07 11.07 8.03
N HIS A 100 -3.00 12.00 8.25
CA HIS A 100 -4.31 11.97 7.61
C HIS A 100 -4.18 12.05 6.08
N ASP A 101 -3.44 13.04 5.56
CA ASP A 101 -3.21 13.20 4.12
C ASP A 101 -2.48 11.99 3.53
N TYR A 102 -1.52 11.44 4.27
CA TYR A 102 -0.83 10.21 3.88
C TYR A 102 -1.77 9.01 3.83
N ALA A 103 -2.66 8.85 4.81
CA ALA A 103 -3.64 7.78 4.85
C ALA A 103 -4.61 7.87 3.67
N VAL A 104 -5.11 9.07 3.34
CA VAL A 104 -5.92 9.30 2.14
C VAL A 104 -5.18 8.86 0.87
N THR A 105 -3.92 9.27 0.73
CA THR A 105 -3.08 8.89 -0.42
C THR A 105 -2.89 7.37 -0.52
N GLN A 106 -2.70 6.67 0.62
CA GLN A 106 -2.58 5.21 0.61
C GLN A 106 -3.91 4.51 0.31
N ALA A 107 -5.04 5.03 0.79
CA ALA A 107 -6.36 4.49 0.50
C ALA A 107 -6.71 4.59 -1.00
N GLU A 108 -6.39 5.73 -1.62
CA GLU A 108 -6.52 5.90 -3.08
C GLU A 108 -5.64 4.90 -3.83
N ARG A 109 -4.39 4.72 -3.40
CA ARG A 109 -3.47 3.73 -4.00
C ARG A 109 -3.98 2.30 -3.84
N MET A 110 -4.53 1.94 -2.68
CA MET A 110 -5.15 0.64 -2.45
C MET A 110 -6.31 0.42 -3.43
N ARG A 111 -7.19 1.42 -3.57
CA ARG A 111 -8.30 1.36 -4.52
C ARG A 111 -7.82 1.15 -5.95
N SER A 112 -6.79 1.89 -6.39
CA SER A 112 -6.22 1.72 -7.73
C SER A 112 -5.63 0.33 -7.95
N LEU A 113 -4.89 -0.21 -6.98
CA LEU A 113 -4.34 -1.58 -7.06
C LEU A 113 -5.45 -2.65 -7.06
N GLN A 114 -6.51 -2.45 -6.27
CA GLN A 114 -7.66 -3.34 -6.29
C GLN A 114 -8.38 -3.33 -7.65
N MET A 115 -8.60 -2.15 -8.23
CA MET A 115 -9.16 -2.05 -9.59
C MET A 115 -8.30 -2.76 -10.63
N GLU A 116 -6.97 -2.65 -10.54
CA GLU A 116 -6.03 -3.30 -11.46
C GLU A 116 -6.04 -4.83 -11.33
N ILE A 117 -6.15 -5.36 -10.10
CA ILE A 117 -6.15 -6.81 -9.84
C ILE A 117 -7.50 -7.45 -10.17
N PHE A 118 -8.61 -6.78 -9.84
CA PHE A 118 -9.96 -7.38 -9.85
C PHE A 118 -10.84 -6.89 -11.00
N GLY A 119 -10.40 -5.91 -11.80
CA GLY A 119 -11.18 -5.35 -12.91
C GLY A 119 -12.42 -4.56 -12.47
N GLY A 120 -12.50 -4.19 -11.19
CA GLY A 120 -13.62 -3.47 -10.57
C GLY A 120 -13.34 -3.12 -9.12
N ILE A 121 -14.12 -2.20 -8.54
CA ILE A 121 -14.07 -1.90 -7.10
C ILE A 121 -14.65 -3.12 -6.37
N PRO A 122 -13.91 -3.79 -5.47
CA PRO A 122 -14.50 -4.80 -4.61
C PRO A 122 -15.62 -4.14 -3.80
N ASP A 123 -16.85 -4.64 -3.94
CA ASP A 123 -17.99 -4.17 -3.17
C ASP A 123 -17.71 -4.49 -1.70
N HIS A 124 -17.37 -3.47 -0.91
CA HIS A 124 -17.07 -3.63 0.51
C HIS A 124 -18.37 -3.60 1.31
N SER A 125 -19.28 -4.52 0.97
CA SER A 125 -20.55 -4.74 1.66
C SER A 125 -20.48 -5.97 2.57
N ASP A 126 -19.45 -6.05 3.41
CA ASP A 126 -19.42 -6.92 4.59
C ASP A 126 -19.06 -5.97 5.74
N GLY A 127 -20.00 -5.37 6.47
CA GLY A 127 -20.89 -6.09 7.36
C GLY A 127 -20.21 -6.21 8.72
N GLU A 128 -20.21 -5.12 9.50
CA GLU A 128 -20.13 -5.14 10.97
C GLU A 128 -20.44 -3.71 11.47
N ASP A 129 -21.73 -3.38 11.48
CA ASP A 129 -22.28 -2.48 12.50
C ASP A 129 -21.89 -3.10 13.85
N ARG A 130 -20.78 -2.64 14.42
CA ARG A 130 -20.54 -2.82 15.84
C ARG A 130 -21.28 -1.70 16.52
N ASP A 131 -22.43 -2.05 17.08
CA ASP A 131 -23.16 -1.23 18.05
C ASP A 131 -22.15 -0.65 19.04
N ILE A 132 -21.88 0.65 18.90
CA ILE A 132 -21.16 1.40 19.93
C ILE A 132 -22.20 1.56 21.03
N GLU A 133 -22.19 0.63 22.00
CA GLU A 133 -22.91 0.81 23.26
C GLU A 133 -22.46 2.16 23.85
N GLU A 134 -23.41 3.07 23.92
CA GLU A 134 -23.33 4.35 24.61
C GLU A 134 -23.05 4.07 26.09
N VAL A 135 -21.78 4.14 26.48
CA VAL A 135 -21.42 4.08 27.91
C VAL A 135 -21.79 5.43 28.52
N ASP A 136 -22.95 5.42 29.16
CA ASP A 136 -23.53 6.49 29.96
C ASP A 136 -22.54 7.03 31.00
N GLN A 137 -22.52 8.35 31.15
CA GLN A 137 -21.66 9.05 32.11
C GLN A 137 -22.27 8.96 33.52
N VAL A 138 -21.45 8.57 34.51
CA VAL A 138 -21.64 8.96 35.91
C VAL A 138 -20.31 9.46 36.49
#